data_AF-R5AJ94-F1
#
_entry.id   AF-R5AJ94-F1
#
_cell.length_a   1.000
_cell.length_b   1.000
_cell.length_c   1.000
_cell.angle_alpha   90.00
_cell.angle_beta   90.00
_cell.angle_gamma   90.00
#
_symmetry.space_group_name_H-M   'P 1'
#
loop_
_entity.id
_entity.type
_entity.pdbx_description
1 polymer ?
#
loop_
_entity_poly.entity_id
_entity_poly.type
_entity_poly.pdbx_seq_one_letter_code
_entity_poly.pdbx_strand_id
1 'polypeptide(L)'
;MKRICFVLIVLLLAFVLIPASALADVSADYGWYSEAETVYTLSCAADLVGFANIANGTAEGIAQTDFAGKTIKLAADIDLGGMDWTPIASFAGEFDGNGKTVSNFKLLVDDTHARAGFFNILASGEGVRVHDLTLSDVSATVGNGRCGILANSMQATVRNMTVKNVRATTTAPTAWVGGLCAFISGGDLSGCKVENLNVNAASGAQFIAGITCILQKNNATALVGCNVDGFKVDVTGSGDGCGVGGCIGQTQTGWLKPTLSDCTIKGIDVTARGLVDFGGFVCWPGAHTVATNCHTQGKVDASGITNTECAVGGFFSNLGWNCNLGQKGHEVTGCTADVTITSGGAPAGGFIGAAMNSNNRSMYASFDNCTAKGNVTNSNGVAGGFAGKADRGDYTGCKATGDVTGTVAGGFFGQVVDTTPAYDGRFPEGTIGYPPDQITLDNCRSEGFVLASEKAGGLIGEVCDKVTNTAATDGKLIVKGSAASPVVAGTKPNTVLAMLLNKTDNHKDLDLSGNTDSKIQVLPKDDGTKLSVENGVISVPADATLTINGADQAFVFGGLIKRNADVIVYDKPMDEPLPPTGDTSKPLLWATLIFIASAGLAINTVLRRKLREE
;
A
#
# COMPACT_ATOMS: atom_id res chain seq x y z
N MET A 1 39.40 -48.05 -17.11
CA MET A 1 39.38 -46.61 -17.48
C MET A 1 38.56 -46.30 -18.73
N LYS A 2 38.66 -47.04 -19.85
CA LYS A 2 37.92 -46.70 -21.10
C LYS A 2 36.39 -46.89 -21.09
N ARG A 3 35.82 -47.66 -20.15
CA ARG A 3 34.35 -47.87 -20.06
C ARG A 3 33.62 -46.84 -19.19
N ILE A 4 34.32 -46.11 -18.32
CA ILE A 4 33.73 -45.08 -17.46
C ILE A 4 33.66 -43.72 -18.19
N CYS A 5 34.64 -43.41 -19.06
CA CYS A 5 34.61 -42.21 -19.90
C CYS A 5 33.49 -42.23 -20.94
N PHE A 6 33.10 -43.40 -21.47
CA PHE A 6 32.02 -43.49 -22.46
C PHE A 6 30.64 -43.27 -21.83
N VAL A 7 30.42 -43.75 -20.60
CA VAL A 7 29.17 -43.53 -19.85
C VAL A 7 29.05 -42.07 -19.40
N LEU A 8 30.15 -41.42 -19.01
CA LEU A 8 30.16 -39.98 -18.67
C LEU A 8 29.93 -39.07 -19.88
N ILE A 9 30.44 -39.41 -21.06
CA ILE A 9 30.19 -38.63 -22.30
C ILE A 9 28.76 -38.83 -22.80
N VAL A 10 28.19 -40.03 -22.68
CA VAL A 10 26.78 -40.30 -23.02
C VAL A 10 25.81 -39.66 -22.02
N LEU A 11 26.16 -39.59 -20.72
CA LEU A 11 25.39 -38.82 -19.73
C LEU A 11 25.52 -37.29 -19.91
N LEU A 12 26.68 -36.79 -20.36
CA LEU A 12 26.87 -35.38 -20.69
C LEU A 12 26.15 -34.97 -21.99
N LEU A 13 26.02 -35.87 -22.97
CA LEU A 13 25.20 -35.64 -24.17
C LEU A 13 23.69 -35.75 -23.92
N ALA A 14 23.27 -36.51 -22.90
CA ALA A 14 21.86 -36.59 -22.49
C ALA A 14 21.39 -35.36 -21.68
N PHE A 15 22.30 -34.53 -21.18
CA PHE A 15 21.99 -33.26 -20.49
C PHE A 15 21.98 -32.03 -21.41
N VAL A 16 22.24 -32.19 -22.72
CA VAL A 16 22.18 -31.10 -23.72
C VAL A 16 20.85 -31.06 -24.50
N LEU A 17 19.91 -31.94 -24.17
CA LEU A 17 18.54 -31.88 -24.66
C LEU A 17 17.58 -31.56 -23.52
N ILE A 18 17.80 -30.43 -22.86
CA ILE A 18 16.63 -29.65 -22.44
C ILE A 18 15.90 -29.36 -23.76
N PRO A 19 14.64 -29.74 -23.95
CA PRO A 19 13.89 -29.15 -25.03
C PRO A 19 13.90 -27.66 -24.70
N ALA A 20 14.72 -26.89 -25.43
CA ALA A 20 14.33 -25.53 -25.74
C ALA A 20 12.90 -25.70 -26.22
N SER A 21 11.95 -25.35 -25.36
CA SER A 21 10.60 -25.11 -25.79
C SER A 21 10.76 -23.99 -26.80
N ALA A 22 10.98 -24.38 -28.06
CA ALA A 22 10.84 -23.51 -29.20
C ALA A 22 9.38 -23.07 -29.09
N LEU A 23 9.18 -21.91 -28.47
CA LEU A 23 7.97 -21.14 -28.63
C LEU A 23 7.81 -21.06 -30.14
N ALA A 24 6.81 -21.76 -30.67
CA ALA A 24 6.49 -21.63 -32.08
C ALA A 24 6.22 -20.14 -32.30
N ASP A 25 7.08 -19.50 -33.08
CA ASP A 25 6.92 -18.10 -33.43
C ASP A 25 5.58 -17.99 -34.16
N VAL A 26 4.65 -17.22 -33.62
CA VAL A 26 3.31 -17.07 -34.22
C VAL A 26 3.50 -16.30 -35.52
N SER A 27 3.34 -16.99 -36.66
CA SER A 27 3.47 -16.36 -37.97
C SER A 27 2.36 -15.32 -38.15
N ALA A 28 2.76 -14.07 -38.46
CA ALA A 28 1.84 -12.96 -38.66
C ALA A 28 0.91 -13.19 -39.87
N ASP A 29 -0.36 -12.84 -39.71
CA ASP A 29 -1.31 -12.70 -40.82
C ASP A 29 -1.61 -11.21 -41.05
N TYR A 30 -1.70 -10.83 -42.32
CA TYR A 30 -2.01 -9.48 -42.78
C TYR A 30 -3.29 -9.44 -43.64
N GLY A 31 -3.95 -10.58 -43.89
CA GLY A 31 -5.14 -10.69 -44.75
C GLY A 31 -6.36 -9.92 -44.24
N TRP A 32 -6.37 -9.57 -42.94
CA TRP A 32 -7.39 -8.71 -42.33
C TRP A 32 -7.16 -7.21 -42.61
N TYR A 33 -5.97 -6.80 -43.08
CA TYR A 33 -5.58 -5.41 -43.24
C TYR A 33 -5.75 -4.89 -44.68
N SER A 34 -6.32 -3.69 -44.78
CA SER A 34 -6.37 -2.87 -45.99
C SER A 34 -6.32 -1.40 -45.57
N GLU A 35 -5.47 -0.59 -46.21
CA GLU A 35 -5.26 0.81 -45.84
C GLU A 35 -6.54 1.65 -45.91
N ALA A 36 -7.42 1.34 -46.86
CA ALA A 36 -8.67 2.06 -47.11
C ALA A 36 -9.75 1.83 -46.03
N GLU A 37 -9.63 0.76 -45.25
CA GLU A 37 -10.60 0.44 -44.20
C GLU A 37 -10.37 1.30 -42.95
N THR A 38 -11.45 1.50 -42.19
CA THR A 38 -11.41 2.23 -40.91
C THR A 38 -11.75 1.34 -39.72
N VAL A 39 -12.28 0.14 -39.95
CA VAL A 39 -12.61 -0.84 -38.92
C VAL A 39 -12.01 -2.19 -39.29
N TYR A 40 -11.21 -2.73 -38.40
CA TYR A 40 -10.53 -4.01 -38.57
C TYR A 40 -10.98 -4.98 -37.48
N THR A 41 -11.05 -6.27 -37.83
CA THR A 41 -11.44 -7.33 -36.90
C THR A 41 -10.33 -8.37 -36.83
N LEU A 42 -9.83 -8.62 -35.63
CA LEU A 42 -8.79 -9.62 -35.35
C LEU A 42 -9.44 -10.81 -34.63
N SER A 43 -9.10 -12.02 -35.06
CA SER A 43 -9.75 -13.25 -34.61
C SER A 43 -8.79 -14.29 -34.03
N CYS A 44 -7.49 -14.12 -34.24
CA CYS A 44 -6.48 -15.07 -33.77
C CYS A 44 -5.14 -14.39 -33.44
N ALA A 45 -4.21 -15.17 -32.90
CA ALA A 45 -2.87 -14.69 -32.54
C ALA A 45 -2.09 -14.15 -33.76
N ALA A 46 -2.23 -14.79 -34.93
CA ALA A 46 -1.57 -14.36 -36.16
C ALA A 46 -2.02 -12.95 -36.60
N ASP A 47 -3.32 -12.66 -36.51
CA ASP A 47 -3.87 -11.32 -36.79
C ASP A 47 -3.27 -10.27 -35.84
N LEU A 48 -3.18 -10.61 -34.55
CA LEU A 48 -2.70 -9.69 -33.52
C LEU A 48 -1.20 -9.41 -33.64
N VAL A 49 -0.40 -10.41 -33.99
CA VAL A 49 1.02 -10.24 -34.31
C VAL A 49 1.19 -9.41 -35.59
N GLY A 50 0.35 -9.64 -36.62
CA GLY A 50 0.34 -8.80 -37.81
C GLY A 50 0.02 -7.34 -37.50
N PHE A 51 -0.94 -7.09 -36.60
CA PHE A 51 -1.29 -5.75 -36.14
C PHE A 51 -0.11 -5.07 -35.44
N ALA A 52 0.57 -5.76 -34.53
CA ALA A 52 1.77 -5.25 -33.88
C ALA A 52 2.89 -4.96 -34.89
N ASN A 53 3.13 -5.85 -35.86
CA ASN A 53 4.16 -5.66 -36.88
C ASN A 53 3.91 -4.42 -37.75
N ILE A 54 2.66 -4.19 -38.15
CA ILE A 54 2.28 -2.98 -38.90
C ILE A 54 2.54 -1.73 -38.05
N ALA A 55 2.11 -1.72 -36.78
CA ALA A 55 2.34 -0.59 -35.89
C ALA A 55 3.83 -0.32 -35.61
N ASN A 56 4.64 -1.38 -35.64
CA ASN A 56 6.07 -1.34 -35.39
C ASN A 56 6.90 -1.07 -36.65
N GLY A 57 6.29 -1.05 -37.84
CA GLY A 57 6.99 -0.87 -39.12
C GLY A 57 7.86 -2.08 -39.51
N THR A 58 7.56 -3.26 -38.97
CA THR A 58 8.28 -4.51 -39.26
C THR A 58 7.51 -5.42 -40.21
N ALA A 59 6.28 -5.06 -40.59
CA ALA A 59 5.51 -5.76 -41.61
C ALA A 59 6.12 -5.53 -43.00
N GLU A 60 6.54 -6.61 -43.66
CA GLU A 60 7.12 -6.53 -45.01
C GLU A 60 6.06 -6.05 -46.03
N GLY A 61 6.38 -4.99 -46.78
CA GLY A 61 5.50 -4.47 -47.82
C GLY A 61 4.29 -3.66 -47.33
N ILE A 62 4.13 -3.45 -46.03
CA ILE A 62 3.05 -2.63 -45.44
C ILE A 62 3.69 -1.45 -44.70
N ALA A 63 3.23 -0.23 -45.02
CA ALA A 63 3.73 0.97 -44.35
C ALA A 63 3.33 0.99 -42.87
N GLN A 64 4.21 1.54 -42.03
CA GLN A 64 3.93 1.75 -40.62
C GLN A 64 2.73 2.70 -40.43
N THR A 65 1.86 2.40 -39.48
CA THR A 65 0.76 3.29 -39.05
C THR A 65 0.50 3.15 -37.55
N ASP A 66 0.13 4.24 -36.89
CA ASP A 66 -0.33 4.25 -35.50
C ASP A 66 -1.83 4.00 -35.36
N PHE A 67 -2.51 3.73 -36.48
CA PHE A 67 -3.95 3.52 -36.57
C PHE A 67 -4.80 4.73 -36.14
N ALA A 68 -4.29 5.96 -36.30
CA ALA A 68 -5.05 7.18 -36.06
C ALA A 68 -6.42 7.17 -36.79
N GLY A 69 -7.50 7.42 -36.03
CA GLY A 69 -8.87 7.45 -36.56
C GLY A 69 -9.43 6.10 -37.03
N LYS A 70 -8.74 5.00 -36.76
CA LYS A 70 -9.17 3.63 -37.09
C LYS A 70 -9.59 2.87 -35.83
N THR A 71 -10.39 1.83 -36.01
CA THR A 71 -10.86 0.93 -34.94
C THR A 71 -10.34 -0.48 -35.16
N ILE A 72 -9.73 -1.07 -34.12
CA ILE A 72 -9.38 -2.49 -34.03
C ILE A 72 -10.40 -3.16 -33.11
N LYS A 73 -11.01 -4.27 -33.57
CA LYS A 73 -11.97 -5.06 -32.80
C LYS A 73 -11.51 -6.49 -32.62
N LEU A 74 -11.71 -7.07 -31.44
CA LEU A 74 -11.53 -8.50 -31.24
C LEU A 74 -12.82 -9.28 -31.53
N ALA A 75 -12.72 -10.34 -32.34
CA ALA A 75 -13.81 -11.28 -32.60
C ALA A 75 -13.79 -12.50 -31.68
N ALA A 76 -12.64 -12.85 -31.13
CA ALA A 76 -12.45 -14.04 -30.28
C ALA A 76 -11.45 -13.74 -29.15
N ASP A 77 -11.43 -14.63 -28.16
CA ASP A 77 -10.32 -14.69 -27.21
C ASP A 77 -9.06 -15.18 -27.93
N ILE A 78 -7.91 -14.59 -27.59
CA ILE A 78 -6.62 -14.83 -28.23
C ILE A 78 -5.63 -15.34 -27.18
N ASP A 79 -5.11 -16.54 -27.38
CA ASP A 79 -3.99 -17.11 -26.62
C ASP A 79 -2.69 -16.89 -27.40
N LEU A 80 -1.72 -16.22 -26.80
CA LEU A 80 -0.41 -15.91 -27.39
C LEU A 80 0.65 -16.98 -27.10
N GLY A 81 0.27 -18.11 -26.50
CA GLY A 81 1.10 -19.31 -26.41
C GLY A 81 2.36 -19.17 -25.55
N GLY A 82 2.43 -18.13 -24.70
CA GLY A 82 3.58 -17.82 -23.85
C GLY A 82 4.72 -17.11 -24.60
N MET A 83 4.43 -16.49 -25.76
CA MET A 83 5.41 -15.77 -26.56
C MET A 83 5.96 -14.53 -25.84
N ASP A 84 7.18 -14.14 -26.21
CA ASP A 84 7.72 -12.83 -25.85
C ASP A 84 7.04 -11.76 -26.71
N TRP A 85 6.17 -10.96 -26.08
CA TRP A 85 5.38 -9.97 -26.78
C TRP A 85 6.21 -8.73 -27.09
N THR A 86 6.25 -8.35 -28.36
CA THR A 86 6.79 -7.04 -28.76
C THR A 86 5.69 -5.99 -28.63
N PRO A 87 5.86 -4.98 -27.76
CA PRO A 87 4.83 -3.95 -27.55
C PRO A 87 4.45 -3.25 -28.86
N ILE A 88 3.18 -2.90 -29.00
CA ILE A 88 2.70 -2.03 -30.09
C ILE A 88 3.29 -0.63 -29.87
N ALA A 89 4.14 -0.16 -30.81
CA ALA A 89 5.02 0.99 -30.61
C ALA A 89 4.27 2.28 -30.24
N SER A 90 3.22 2.61 -30.98
CA SER A 90 2.32 3.73 -30.70
C SER A 90 0.94 3.42 -31.28
N PHE A 91 -0.11 3.71 -30.52
CA PHE A 91 -1.49 3.53 -30.97
C PHE A 91 -2.31 4.79 -30.73
N ALA A 92 -2.95 5.29 -31.78
CA ALA A 92 -3.76 6.50 -31.83
C ALA A 92 -5.19 6.23 -32.35
N GLY A 93 -5.63 4.98 -32.30
CA GLY A 93 -6.98 4.56 -32.69
C GLY A 93 -7.89 4.17 -31.52
N GLU A 94 -8.97 3.47 -31.85
CA GLU A 94 -9.83 2.78 -30.90
C GLU A 94 -9.50 1.29 -30.88
N PHE A 95 -9.18 0.75 -29.70
CA PHE A 95 -9.07 -0.69 -29.49
C PHE A 95 -10.26 -1.17 -28.68
N ASP A 96 -11.20 -1.80 -29.37
CA ASP A 96 -12.41 -2.40 -28.81
C ASP A 96 -12.17 -3.88 -28.57
N GLY A 97 -11.92 -4.24 -27.31
CA GLY A 97 -11.76 -5.62 -26.89
C GLY A 97 -13.02 -6.45 -27.03
N ASN A 98 -14.21 -5.84 -27.16
CA ASN A 98 -15.49 -6.52 -27.35
C ASN A 98 -15.74 -7.63 -26.30
N GLY A 99 -15.30 -7.38 -25.07
CA GLY A 99 -15.37 -8.31 -23.94
C GLY A 99 -14.44 -9.52 -24.04
N LYS A 100 -13.48 -9.51 -24.98
CA LYS A 100 -12.55 -10.61 -25.23
C LYS A 100 -11.29 -10.52 -24.38
N THR A 101 -10.59 -11.65 -24.34
CA THR A 101 -9.35 -11.82 -23.60
C THR A 101 -8.17 -12.02 -24.55
N VAL A 102 -7.06 -11.32 -24.29
CA VAL A 102 -5.73 -11.69 -24.79
C VAL A 102 -4.95 -12.29 -23.62
N SER A 103 -4.38 -13.48 -23.81
CA SER A 103 -3.80 -14.26 -22.71
C SER A 103 -2.43 -14.82 -23.01
N ASN A 104 -1.71 -15.19 -21.94
CA ASN A 104 -0.53 -16.04 -21.99
C ASN A 104 0.60 -15.45 -22.86
N PHE A 105 1.19 -14.35 -22.39
CA PHE A 105 2.33 -13.71 -23.04
C PHE A 105 3.32 -13.17 -22.02
N LYS A 106 4.52 -12.87 -22.50
CA LYS A 106 5.63 -12.41 -21.68
C LYS A 106 6.05 -11.00 -22.05
N LEU A 107 6.40 -10.22 -21.04
CA LEU A 107 6.96 -8.89 -21.18
C LEU A 107 8.40 -8.88 -20.66
N LEU A 108 9.31 -8.36 -21.47
CA LEU A 108 10.73 -8.28 -21.12
C LEU A 108 11.17 -6.81 -21.15
N VAL A 109 11.77 -6.37 -20.04
CA VAL A 109 12.52 -5.13 -19.97
C VAL A 109 13.97 -5.48 -19.64
N ASP A 110 14.88 -5.17 -20.56
CA ASP A 110 16.31 -5.42 -20.46
C ASP A 110 17.12 -4.25 -21.03
N ASP A 111 18.43 -4.42 -21.20
CA ASP A 111 19.33 -3.36 -21.70
C ASP A 111 19.02 -2.96 -23.16
N THR A 112 18.28 -3.77 -23.90
CA THR A 112 17.84 -3.51 -25.28
C THR A 112 16.40 -2.99 -25.36
N HIS A 113 15.57 -3.32 -24.37
CA HIS A 113 14.15 -2.97 -24.30
C HIS A 113 13.82 -2.27 -22.98
N ALA A 114 14.04 -0.96 -22.87
CA ALA A 114 13.81 -0.24 -21.62
C ALA A 114 12.32 -0.05 -21.23
N ARG A 115 11.37 -0.49 -22.07
CA ARG A 115 9.93 -0.24 -21.92
C ARG A 115 9.12 -1.42 -22.41
N ALA A 116 8.14 -1.85 -21.63
CA ALA A 116 7.25 -2.96 -21.98
C ALA A 116 5.78 -2.70 -21.62
N GLY A 117 4.90 -3.41 -22.32
CA GLY A 117 3.46 -3.44 -22.15
C GLY A 117 2.79 -4.09 -23.37
N PHE A 118 1.49 -4.32 -23.33
CA PHE A 118 0.75 -4.71 -24.53
C PHE A 118 0.88 -3.62 -25.61
N PHE A 119 0.70 -2.37 -25.19
CA PHE A 119 1.14 -1.18 -25.91
C PHE A 119 2.42 -0.61 -25.28
N ASN A 120 3.30 -0.01 -26.08
CA ASN A 120 4.34 0.86 -25.53
C ASN A 120 3.73 2.25 -25.21
N ILE A 121 3.00 2.83 -26.16
CA ILE A 121 2.37 4.15 -26.03
C ILE A 121 0.92 4.09 -26.49
N LEU A 122 0.01 4.52 -25.60
CA LEU A 122 -1.33 4.97 -25.99
C LEU A 122 -1.30 6.48 -26.14
N ALA A 123 -1.46 6.96 -27.38
CA ALA A 123 -1.30 8.36 -27.74
C ALA A 123 -2.44 9.24 -27.20
N SER A 124 -2.21 10.56 -27.18
CA SER A 124 -3.28 11.54 -26.98
C SER A 124 -4.02 11.76 -28.29
N GLY A 125 -5.33 11.96 -28.23
CA GLY A 125 -6.10 12.41 -29.39
C GLY A 125 -7.59 12.20 -29.20
N GLU A 126 -8.39 12.87 -30.02
CA GLU A 126 -9.83 12.63 -30.07
C GLU A 126 -10.09 11.20 -30.56
N GLY A 127 -10.94 10.46 -29.85
CA GLY A 127 -11.26 9.07 -30.18
C GLY A 127 -10.21 8.04 -29.80
N VAL A 128 -9.04 8.43 -29.28
CA VAL A 128 -8.03 7.46 -28.82
C VAL A 128 -8.49 6.80 -27.53
N ARG A 129 -8.83 5.51 -27.61
CA ARG A 129 -9.41 4.77 -26.49
C ARG A 129 -9.14 3.28 -26.56
N VAL A 130 -9.02 2.67 -25.38
CA VAL A 130 -8.94 1.21 -25.21
C VAL A 130 -10.03 0.80 -24.24
N HIS A 131 -10.87 -0.17 -24.62
CA HIS A 131 -11.94 -0.61 -23.75
C HIS A 131 -12.37 -2.05 -23.93
N ASP A 132 -13.09 -2.56 -22.91
CA ASP A 132 -13.75 -3.86 -22.90
C ASP A 132 -12.80 -5.02 -23.24
N LEU A 133 -11.56 -4.96 -22.75
CA LEU A 133 -10.50 -5.94 -23.01
C LEU A 133 -9.99 -6.51 -21.68
N THR A 134 -9.77 -7.83 -21.68
CA THR A 134 -9.02 -8.52 -20.62
C THR A 134 -7.63 -8.89 -21.11
N LEU A 135 -6.59 -8.54 -20.35
CA LEU A 135 -5.24 -9.09 -20.48
C LEU A 135 -5.01 -10.08 -19.33
N SER A 136 -4.63 -11.32 -19.63
CA SER A 136 -4.50 -12.35 -18.58
C SER A 136 -3.28 -13.24 -18.71
N ASP A 137 -2.86 -13.80 -17.57
CA ASP A 137 -1.76 -14.76 -17.47
C ASP A 137 -0.46 -14.21 -18.08
N VAL A 138 -0.07 -13.03 -17.61
CA VAL A 138 1.10 -12.30 -18.08
C VAL A 138 2.28 -12.54 -17.15
N SER A 139 3.45 -12.89 -17.70
CA SER A 139 4.71 -12.88 -16.95
C SER A 139 5.60 -11.73 -17.39
N ALA A 140 6.14 -10.95 -16.45
CA ALA A 140 7.03 -9.83 -16.74
C ALA A 140 8.38 -10.00 -16.05
N THR A 141 9.47 -9.80 -16.79
CA THR A 141 10.81 -9.66 -16.23
C THR A 141 11.26 -8.22 -16.44
N VAL A 142 11.52 -7.49 -15.35
CA VAL A 142 11.70 -6.03 -15.40
C VAL A 142 13.07 -5.60 -14.89
N GLY A 143 13.98 -5.28 -15.81
CA GLY A 143 15.30 -4.71 -15.53
C GLY A 143 15.29 -3.19 -15.42
N ASN A 144 16.33 -2.54 -15.97
CA ASN A 144 16.47 -1.09 -15.96
C ASN A 144 15.47 -0.41 -16.90
N GLY A 145 14.25 -0.21 -16.43
CA GLY A 145 13.19 0.35 -17.25
C GLY A 145 11.82 0.21 -16.63
N ARG A 146 10.79 0.20 -17.47
CA ARG A 146 9.40 0.34 -17.04
C ARG A 146 8.49 -0.65 -17.74
N CYS A 147 7.61 -1.27 -16.96
CA CYS A 147 6.59 -2.18 -17.46
C CYS A 147 5.22 -1.79 -16.92
N GLY A 148 4.27 -1.53 -17.83
CA GLY A 148 2.86 -1.48 -17.51
C GLY A 148 2.14 -2.51 -18.36
N ILE A 149 1.35 -3.41 -17.75
CA ILE A 149 0.83 -4.58 -18.47
C ILE A 149 -0.02 -4.20 -19.67
N LEU A 150 -0.90 -3.19 -19.52
CA LEU A 150 -1.61 -2.60 -20.65
C LEU A 150 -0.69 -1.70 -21.47
N ALA A 151 -0.04 -0.73 -20.82
CA ALA A 151 0.80 0.21 -21.54
C ALA A 151 1.99 0.72 -20.71
N ASN A 152 3.16 0.89 -21.32
CA ASN A 152 4.23 1.64 -20.67
C ASN A 152 3.82 3.11 -20.42
N SER A 153 3.29 3.80 -21.44
CA SER A 153 2.84 5.20 -21.35
C SER A 153 1.43 5.38 -21.87
N MET A 154 0.61 6.17 -21.18
CA MET A 154 -0.80 6.38 -21.55
C MET A 154 -1.22 7.86 -21.47
N GLN A 155 -1.86 8.31 -22.56
CA GLN A 155 -2.51 9.62 -22.72
C GLN A 155 -3.96 9.49 -23.24
N ALA A 156 -4.47 8.26 -23.32
CA ALA A 156 -5.73 7.90 -23.94
C ALA A 156 -6.82 7.62 -22.90
N THR A 157 -8.08 7.60 -23.33
CA THR A 157 -9.16 7.17 -22.42
C THR A 157 -9.19 5.65 -22.33
N VAL A 158 -9.23 5.11 -21.12
CA VAL A 158 -9.25 3.67 -20.88
C VAL A 158 -10.49 3.30 -20.06
N ARG A 159 -11.30 2.35 -20.55
CA ARG A 159 -12.54 1.95 -19.87
C ARG A 159 -12.68 0.44 -19.77
N ASN A 160 -13.23 -0.06 -18.67
CA ASN A 160 -13.60 -1.47 -18.52
C ASN A 160 -12.44 -2.44 -18.84
N MET A 161 -11.21 -2.04 -18.54
CA MET A 161 -10.03 -2.88 -18.74
C MET A 161 -9.85 -3.81 -17.55
N THR A 162 -9.55 -5.08 -17.82
CA THR A 162 -9.14 -6.02 -16.77
C THR A 162 -7.75 -6.55 -17.08
N VAL A 163 -6.82 -6.41 -16.13
CA VAL A 163 -5.56 -7.14 -16.12
C VAL A 163 -5.63 -8.18 -15.02
N LYS A 164 -5.38 -9.45 -15.29
CA LYS A 164 -5.40 -10.48 -14.25
C LYS A 164 -4.32 -11.54 -14.33
N ASN A 165 -3.97 -12.11 -13.18
CA ASN A 165 -2.97 -13.17 -13.04
C ASN A 165 -1.59 -12.77 -13.57
N VAL A 166 -1.05 -11.68 -13.03
CA VAL A 166 0.26 -11.17 -13.43
C VAL A 166 1.33 -11.68 -12.48
N ARG A 167 2.45 -12.17 -13.03
CA ARG A 167 3.66 -12.49 -12.27
C ARG A 167 4.81 -11.63 -12.79
N ALA A 168 5.24 -10.64 -12.02
CA ALA A 168 6.37 -9.80 -12.36
C ALA A 168 7.57 -10.13 -11.46
N THR A 169 8.76 -10.17 -12.03
CA THR A 169 10.03 -10.26 -11.30
C THR A 169 10.92 -9.09 -11.70
N THR A 170 11.43 -8.34 -10.74
CA THR A 170 12.40 -7.27 -11.04
C THR A 170 13.82 -7.81 -11.01
N THR A 171 14.67 -7.28 -11.88
CA THR A 171 16.09 -7.62 -11.95
C THR A 171 17.00 -6.42 -11.72
N ALA A 172 16.43 -5.22 -11.52
CA ALA A 172 17.18 -4.00 -11.22
C ALA A 172 16.45 -3.09 -10.21
N PRO A 173 17.18 -2.34 -9.37
CA PRO A 173 16.59 -1.42 -8.39
C PRO A 173 15.89 -0.21 -9.03
N THR A 174 16.07 0.02 -10.33
CA THR A 174 15.41 1.10 -11.07
C THR A 174 14.13 0.66 -11.79
N ALA A 175 13.73 -0.61 -11.64
CA ALA A 175 12.58 -1.20 -12.31
C ALA A 175 11.25 -0.55 -11.87
N TRP A 176 10.35 -0.31 -12.83
CA TRP A 176 8.98 0.16 -12.55
C TRP A 176 7.97 -0.90 -12.99
N VAL A 177 7.04 -1.26 -12.10
CA VAL A 177 6.00 -2.26 -12.37
C VAL A 177 4.62 -1.69 -12.06
N GLY A 178 3.84 -1.39 -13.10
CA GLY A 178 2.45 -0.96 -12.98
C GLY A 178 1.48 -2.06 -13.43
N GLY A 179 0.45 -2.33 -12.64
CA GLY A 179 -0.55 -3.35 -12.97
C GLY A 179 -1.36 -3.04 -14.22
N LEU A 180 -1.61 -1.76 -14.54
CA LEU A 180 -2.14 -1.33 -15.84
C LEU A 180 -1.08 -0.58 -16.62
N CYS A 181 -0.58 0.54 -16.09
CA CYS A 181 0.34 1.41 -16.78
C CYS A 181 1.59 1.70 -15.96
N ALA A 182 2.76 1.87 -16.59
CA ALA A 182 3.90 2.40 -15.83
C ALA A 182 3.78 3.92 -15.65
N PHE A 183 3.22 4.61 -16.65
CA PHE A 183 3.18 6.06 -16.69
C PHE A 183 1.88 6.56 -17.33
N ILE A 184 1.14 7.40 -16.63
CA ILE A 184 -0.06 8.05 -17.15
C ILE A 184 0.21 9.55 -17.16
N SER A 185 0.16 10.18 -18.34
CA SER A 185 0.31 11.63 -18.49
C SER A 185 -0.93 12.32 -19.03
N GLY A 186 -2.00 11.58 -19.32
CA GLY A 186 -3.31 12.10 -19.69
C GLY A 186 -4.32 10.99 -19.92
N GLY A 187 -5.57 11.40 -20.19
CA GLY A 187 -6.68 10.50 -20.42
C GLY A 187 -7.27 9.94 -19.13
N ASP A 188 -8.58 9.68 -19.13
CA ASP A 188 -9.31 9.20 -17.95
C ASP A 188 -9.37 7.68 -17.92
N LEU A 189 -9.40 7.13 -16.71
CA LEU A 189 -9.57 5.70 -16.46
C LEU A 189 -10.89 5.50 -15.72
N SER A 190 -11.73 4.59 -16.25
CA SER A 190 -12.97 4.24 -15.58
C SER A 190 -13.27 2.76 -15.61
N GLY A 191 -13.76 2.21 -14.49
CA GLY A 191 -14.19 0.81 -14.40
C GLY A 191 -13.07 -0.22 -14.64
N CYS A 192 -11.81 0.18 -14.51
CA CYS A 192 -10.67 -0.72 -14.74
C CYS A 192 -10.37 -1.59 -13.52
N LYS A 193 -9.82 -2.79 -13.75
CA LYS A 193 -9.56 -3.78 -12.72
C LYS A 193 -8.16 -4.38 -12.89
N VAL A 194 -7.47 -4.58 -11.78
CA VAL A 194 -6.26 -5.40 -11.70
C VAL A 194 -6.46 -6.50 -10.68
N GLU A 195 -6.37 -7.75 -11.10
CA GLU A 195 -6.65 -8.91 -10.24
C GLU A 195 -5.41 -9.82 -10.16
N ASN A 196 -4.99 -10.20 -8.96
CA ASN A 196 -3.84 -11.08 -8.73
C ASN A 196 -2.54 -10.56 -9.37
N LEU A 197 -2.13 -9.33 -9.03
CA LEU A 197 -0.81 -8.80 -9.36
C LEU A 197 0.19 -9.29 -8.32
N ASN A 198 1.12 -10.15 -8.73
CA ASN A 198 2.21 -10.63 -7.89
C ASN A 198 3.56 -10.09 -8.39
N VAL A 199 4.25 -9.31 -7.57
CA VAL A 199 5.55 -8.72 -7.89
C VAL A 199 6.61 -9.19 -6.90
N ASN A 200 7.60 -9.93 -7.39
CA ASN A 200 8.80 -10.27 -6.64
C ASN A 200 9.93 -9.30 -7.01
N ALA A 201 10.31 -8.44 -6.07
CA ALA A 201 11.34 -7.43 -6.24
C ALA A 201 12.58 -7.71 -5.38
N ALA A 202 13.15 -8.92 -5.54
CA ALA A 202 14.37 -9.33 -4.85
C ALA A 202 15.61 -8.48 -5.21
N SER A 203 15.64 -7.87 -6.40
CA SER A 203 16.67 -6.91 -6.82
C SER A 203 16.34 -5.46 -6.49
N GLY A 204 15.24 -5.23 -5.75
CA GLY A 204 14.66 -3.90 -5.55
C GLY A 204 13.84 -3.42 -6.74
N ALA A 205 13.23 -2.25 -6.60
CA ALA A 205 12.49 -1.56 -7.64
C ALA A 205 12.41 -0.08 -7.28
N GLN A 206 12.20 0.80 -8.25
CA GLN A 206 11.97 2.22 -7.95
C GLN A 206 10.49 2.46 -7.66
N PHE A 207 9.60 1.82 -8.43
CA PHE A 207 8.15 1.93 -8.25
C PHE A 207 7.43 0.62 -8.51
N ILE A 208 6.47 0.31 -7.65
CA ILE A 208 5.52 -0.78 -7.87
C ILE A 208 4.13 -0.27 -7.54
N ALA A 209 3.17 -0.48 -8.44
CA ALA A 209 1.81 -0.02 -8.21
C ALA A 209 0.72 -0.90 -8.83
N GLY A 210 -0.44 -0.96 -8.17
CA GLY A 210 -1.58 -1.73 -8.65
C GLY A 210 -2.18 -1.19 -9.94
N ILE A 211 -2.25 0.13 -10.13
CA ILE A 211 -2.76 0.76 -11.37
C ILE A 211 -1.60 1.43 -12.13
N THR A 212 -0.96 2.45 -11.54
CA THR A 212 0.14 3.16 -12.21
C THR A 212 1.31 3.52 -11.30
N CYS A 213 2.54 3.37 -11.79
CA CYS A 213 3.71 3.82 -11.03
C CYS A 213 3.72 5.34 -10.92
N ILE A 214 3.45 6.04 -12.02
CA ILE A 214 3.40 7.51 -12.03
C ILE A 214 2.14 8.02 -12.73
N LEU A 215 1.50 8.99 -12.08
CA LEU A 215 0.47 9.85 -12.67
C LEU A 215 1.03 11.28 -12.81
N GLN A 216 1.23 11.77 -14.04
CA GLN A 216 2.03 12.95 -14.35
C GLN A 216 1.27 14.30 -14.51
N LYS A 217 1.76 15.30 -13.73
CA LYS A 217 1.95 16.76 -13.92
C LYS A 217 0.87 17.67 -14.52
N ASN A 218 0.21 17.38 -15.66
CA ASN A 218 -0.48 18.46 -16.41
C ASN A 218 -1.86 18.12 -16.99
N ASN A 219 -2.52 17.07 -16.50
CA ASN A 219 -3.91 16.79 -16.89
C ASN A 219 -4.73 16.49 -15.63
N ALA A 220 -5.96 17.00 -15.58
CA ALA A 220 -6.94 16.69 -14.54
C ALA A 220 -7.49 15.27 -14.74
N THR A 221 -6.58 14.30 -14.72
CA THR A 221 -6.87 12.88 -14.99
C THR A 221 -7.78 12.35 -13.88
N ALA A 222 -8.88 11.75 -14.29
CA ALA A 222 -9.79 11.06 -13.39
C ALA A 222 -9.53 9.56 -13.39
N LEU A 223 -9.38 8.97 -12.20
CA LEU A 223 -9.50 7.53 -11.96
C LEU A 223 -10.80 7.30 -11.21
N VAL A 224 -11.79 6.70 -11.90
CA VAL A 224 -13.13 6.50 -11.36
C VAL A 224 -13.48 5.02 -11.34
N GLY A 225 -13.76 4.46 -10.17
CA GLY A 225 -14.14 3.04 -10.06
C GLY A 225 -13.04 2.07 -10.51
N CYS A 226 -11.76 2.47 -10.40
CA CYS A 226 -10.61 1.64 -10.74
C CYS A 226 -10.21 0.81 -9.52
N ASN A 227 -10.20 -0.51 -9.67
CA ASN A 227 -10.10 -1.44 -8.55
C ASN A 227 -8.90 -2.37 -8.68
N VAL A 228 -8.33 -2.75 -7.54
CA VAL A 228 -7.26 -3.76 -7.45
C VAL A 228 -7.68 -4.82 -6.44
N ASP A 229 -7.59 -6.11 -6.80
CA ASP A 229 -7.91 -7.25 -5.95
C ASP A 229 -6.75 -8.26 -5.96
N GLY A 230 -6.10 -8.49 -4.84
CA GLY A 230 -4.95 -9.39 -4.74
C GLY A 230 -3.64 -8.73 -5.19
N PHE A 231 -3.28 -7.62 -4.53
CA PHE A 231 -2.02 -6.90 -4.70
C PHE A 231 -0.94 -7.50 -3.81
N LYS A 232 -0.08 -8.35 -4.36
CA LYS A 232 0.98 -9.05 -3.64
C LYS A 232 2.35 -8.54 -4.08
N VAL A 233 3.14 -8.02 -3.14
CA VAL A 233 4.45 -7.45 -3.45
C VAL A 233 5.46 -7.84 -2.38
N ASP A 234 6.57 -8.43 -2.81
CA ASP A 234 7.70 -8.72 -1.94
C ASP A 234 8.92 -7.88 -2.38
N VAL A 235 9.25 -6.84 -1.61
CA VAL A 235 10.46 -6.02 -1.81
C VAL A 235 11.50 -6.40 -0.77
N THR A 236 12.50 -7.18 -1.18
CA THR A 236 13.57 -7.67 -0.29
C THR A 236 14.97 -7.23 -0.71
N GLY A 237 15.12 -6.61 -1.88
CA GLY A 237 16.41 -6.15 -2.40
C GLY A 237 16.85 -4.79 -1.88
N SER A 238 18.15 -4.51 -1.95
CA SER A 238 18.75 -3.22 -1.63
C SER A 238 18.79 -2.31 -2.87
N GLY A 239 18.14 -1.15 -2.81
CA GLY A 239 18.22 -0.07 -3.79
C GLY A 239 18.12 1.30 -3.12
N ASP A 240 18.16 2.38 -3.89
CA ASP A 240 18.14 3.77 -3.39
C ASP A 240 16.77 4.24 -2.87
N GLY A 241 15.76 3.35 -2.86
CA GLY A 241 14.39 3.65 -2.44
C GLY A 241 13.35 3.00 -3.37
N CYS A 242 12.29 2.44 -2.80
CA CYS A 242 11.15 1.89 -3.53
C CYS A 242 9.84 2.52 -3.08
N GLY A 243 9.07 3.10 -4.00
CA GLY A 243 7.71 3.56 -3.75
C GLY A 243 6.68 2.48 -4.10
N VAL A 244 5.98 1.94 -3.10
CA VAL A 244 4.95 0.91 -3.30
C VAL A 244 3.57 1.49 -3.02
N GLY A 245 2.76 1.63 -4.08
CA GLY A 245 1.41 2.19 -4.01
C GLY A 245 0.34 1.17 -4.39
N GLY A 246 -0.61 0.88 -3.52
CA GLY A 246 -1.66 -0.11 -3.86
C GLY A 246 -2.48 0.28 -5.09
N CYS A 247 -2.67 1.58 -5.35
CA CYS A 247 -3.21 2.12 -6.60
C CYS A 247 -2.11 2.84 -7.40
N ILE A 248 -1.47 3.85 -6.81
CA ILE A 248 -0.53 4.75 -7.49
C ILE A 248 0.80 4.83 -6.72
N GLY A 249 1.93 4.66 -7.41
CA GLY A 249 3.25 4.88 -6.81
C GLY A 249 3.46 6.35 -6.46
N GLN A 250 3.36 7.24 -7.45
CA GLN A 250 3.51 8.67 -7.25
C GLN A 250 2.56 9.47 -8.14
N THR A 251 1.93 10.51 -7.61
CA THR A 251 1.38 11.58 -8.45
C THR A 251 2.44 12.68 -8.55
N GLN A 252 2.85 13.08 -9.76
CA GLN A 252 3.89 14.11 -9.94
C GLN A 252 3.33 15.52 -9.76
N THR A 253 4.23 16.43 -9.40
CA THR A 253 3.99 17.85 -9.14
C THR A 253 3.31 18.54 -10.33
N GLY A 254 2.18 19.21 -10.11
CA GLY A 254 1.37 19.80 -11.17
C GLY A 254 0.33 20.83 -10.69
N TRP A 255 -0.16 21.67 -11.60
CA TRP A 255 -1.19 22.68 -11.34
C TRP A 255 -2.61 22.10 -11.27
N LEU A 256 -2.80 20.89 -11.81
CA LEU A 256 -4.12 20.28 -11.98
C LEU A 256 -4.33 19.18 -10.94
N LYS A 257 -5.57 19.09 -10.46
CA LYS A 257 -6.00 18.19 -9.40
C LYS A 257 -6.35 16.83 -9.99
N PRO A 258 -5.51 15.78 -9.87
CA PRO A 258 -5.96 14.44 -10.23
C PRO A 258 -7.11 14.05 -9.28
N THR A 259 -8.18 13.50 -9.85
CA THR A 259 -9.36 13.08 -9.10
C THR A 259 -9.40 11.56 -9.05
N LEU A 260 -9.45 11.03 -7.83
CA LEU A 260 -9.48 9.60 -7.56
C LEU A 260 -10.79 9.34 -6.84
N SER A 261 -11.75 8.67 -7.48
CA SER A 261 -13.05 8.41 -6.86
C SER A 261 -13.51 6.97 -6.97
N ASP A 262 -14.19 6.50 -5.94
CA ASP A 262 -14.88 5.22 -5.92
C ASP A 262 -13.96 4.01 -6.20
N CYS A 263 -12.67 4.15 -5.89
CA CYS A 263 -11.66 3.13 -6.13
C CYS A 263 -11.50 2.23 -4.90
N THR A 264 -11.41 0.92 -5.11
CA THR A 264 -11.18 -0.07 -4.05
C THR A 264 -9.93 -0.88 -4.32
N ILE A 265 -8.98 -0.84 -3.39
CA ILE A 265 -7.73 -1.61 -3.42
C ILE A 265 -7.76 -2.61 -2.29
N LYS A 266 -7.92 -3.89 -2.58
CA LYS A 266 -8.05 -4.93 -1.56
C LYS A 266 -7.14 -6.13 -1.83
N GLY A 267 -7.01 -6.99 -0.84
CA GLY A 267 -6.08 -8.11 -0.90
C GLY A 267 -4.63 -7.66 -0.95
N ILE A 268 -4.32 -6.51 -0.33
CA ILE A 268 -2.95 -6.04 -0.12
C ILE A 268 -2.23 -7.06 0.76
N ASP A 269 -1.13 -7.62 0.25
CA ASP A 269 -0.21 -8.49 0.99
C ASP A 269 1.21 -8.08 0.59
N VAL A 270 1.80 -7.20 1.39
CA VAL A 270 3.10 -6.59 1.06
C VAL A 270 4.14 -6.92 2.11
N THR A 271 5.28 -7.45 1.68
CA THR A 271 6.49 -7.57 2.48
C THR A 271 7.50 -6.53 2.02
N ALA A 272 7.92 -5.63 2.91
CA ALA A 272 8.86 -4.56 2.58
C ALA A 272 10.08 -4.57 3.52
N ARG A 273 11.28 -4.46 2.95
CA ARG A 273 12.57 -4.45 3.65
C ARG A 273 13.48 -3.38 3.05
N GLY A 274 14.33 -2.76 3.86
CA GLY A 274 15.26 -1.73 3.39
C GLY A 274 14.62 -0.35 3.25
N LEU A 275 14.93 0.37 2.18
CA LEU A 275 14.41 1.72 1.90
C LEU A 275 13.13 1.61 1.06
N VAL A 276 11.98 1.47 1.72
CA VAL A 276 10.69 1.33 1.06
C VAL A 276 9.67 2.27 1.69
N ASP A 277 8.95 2.99 0.86
CA ASP A 277 7.77 3.73 1.25
C ASP A 277 6.53 2.96 0.79
N PHE A 278 5.51 2.94 1.64
CA PHE A 278 4.28 2.21 1.33
C PHE A 278 3.04 3.06 1.62
N GLY A 279 2.19 3.20 0.61
CA GLY A 279 0.84 3.73 0.74
C GLY A 279 -0.17 2.75 0.18
N GLY A 280 -1.12 2.29 0.99
CA GLY A 280 -2.13 1.32 0.52
C GLY A 280 -2.99 1.82 -0.64
N PHE A 281 -3.10 3.15 -0.85
CA PHE A 281 -3.71 3.76 -2.02
C PHE A 281 -2.66 4.47 -2.88
N VAL A 282 -2.07 5.56 -2.39
CA VAL A 282 -1.02 6.31 -3.09
C VAL A 282 0.22 6.36 -2.22
N CYS A 283 1.38 5.92 -2.71
CA CYS A 283 2.60 6.02 -1.91
C CYS A 283 2.99 7.50 -1.71
N TRP A 284 3.27 8.21 -2.81
CA TRP A 284 3.63 9.63 -2.76
C TRP A 284 2.62 10.47 -3.55
N PRO A 285 1.52 10.93 -2.93
CA PRO A 285 0.69 11.95 -3.52
C PRO A 285 1.50 13.23 -3.71
N GLY A 286 1.62 13.69 -4.94
CA GLY A 286 1.99 15.05 -5.30
C GLY A 286 0.82 16.02 -5.14
N ALA A 287 1.16 17.30 -5.32
CA ALA A 287 0.29 18.45 -5.07
C ALA A 287 -1.17 18.26 -5.51
N HIS A 288 -2.09 18.65 -4.63
CA HIS A 288 -3.52 18.79 -4.93
C HIS A 288 -4.26 17.51 -5.33
N THR A 289 -3.77 16.34 -4.88
CA THR A 289 -4.50 15.07 -5.08
C THR A 289 -5.86 15.15 -4.37
N VAL A 290 -6.93 14.88 -5.12
CA VAL A 290 -8.30 14.80 -4.61
C VAL A 290 -8.73 13.34 -4.59
N ALA A 291 -9.06 12.81 -3.41
CA ALA A 291 -9.50 11.43 -3.25
C ALA A 291 -10.84 11.37 -2.52
N THR A 292 -11.85 10.75 -3.15
CA THR A 292 -13.21 10.68 -2.60
C THR A 292 -13.73 9.25 -2.62
N ASN A 293 -14.24 8.76 -1.49
CA ASN A 293 -14.87 7.45 -1.39
C ASN A 293 -13.96 6.29 -1.87
N CYS A 294 -12.66 6.38 -1.57
CA CYS A 294 -11.68 5.35 -1.91
C CYS A 294 -11.37 4.47 -0.70
N HIS A 295 -11.16 3.17 -0.95
CA HIS A 295 -11.04 2.16 0.11
C HIS A 295 -9.80 1.29 -0.09
N THR A 296 -9.05 1.05 0.99
CA THR A 296 -7.91 0.12 1.00
C THR A 296 -8.12 -0.99 2.01
N GLN A 297 -7.69 -2.21 1.70
CA GLN A 297 -7.78 -3.35 2.61
C GLN A 297 -6.62 -4.36 2.44
N GLY A 298 -6.07 -4.81 3.56
CA GLY A 298 -5.13 -5.94 3.60
C GLY A 298 -4.11 -5.84 4.73
N LYS A 299 -2.88 -6.23 4.45
CA LYS A 299 -1.78 -6.22 5.42
C LYS A 299 -0.45 -5.83 4.77
N VAL A 300 0.41 -5.20 5.56
CA VAL A 300 1.80 -4.92 5.21
C VAL A 300 2.71 -5.30 6.37
N ASP A 301 3.73 -6.10 6.05
CA ASP A 301 4.86 -6.38 6.91
C ASP A 301 6.07 -5.57 6.43
N ALA A 302 6.26 -4.41 7.03
CA ALA A 302 7.40 -3.51 6.89
C ALA A 302 8.36 -3.60 8.10
N SER A 303 8.37 -4.73 8.82
CA SER A 303 9.22 -4.92 10.01
C SER A 303 10.72 -4.79 9.74
N GLY A 304 11.17 -4.98 8.49
CA GLY A 304 12.57 -4.77 8.11
C GLY A 304 12.87 -3.40 7.51
N ILE A 305 11.99 -2.41 7.68
CA ILE A 305 12.27 -1.01 7.37
C ILE A 305 12.72 -0.31 8.65
N THR A 306 14.01 0.00 8.74
CA THR A 306 14.60 0.66 9.90
C THR A 306 14.90 2.15 9.67
N ASN A 307 14.85 2.63 8.42
CA ASN A 307 15.08 4.03 8.12
C ASN A 307 13.85 4.87 8.51
N THR A 308 14.07 5.91 9.32
CA THR A 308 13.03 6.85 9.79
C THR A 308 12.59 7.88 8.74
N GLU A 309 13.28 7.95 7.59
CA GLU A 309 12.95 8.80 6.45
C GLU A 309 11.84 8.19 5.56
N CYS A 310 11.72 6.86 5.56
CA CYS A 310 10.61 6.15 4.92
C CYS A 310 9.34 6.29 5.77
N ALA A 311 8.18 6.08 5.15
CA ALA A 311 6.89 6.02 5.85
C ALA A 311 6.04 4.83 5.38
N VAL A 312 5.13 4.39 6.26
CA VAL A 312 4.22 3.28 5.99
C VAL A 312 2.81 3.69 6.40
N GLY A 313 1.91 3.81 5.44
CA GLY A 313 0.52 4.16 5.71
C GLY A 313 -0.51 3.31 4.96
N GLY A 314 -1.66 3.11 5.61
CA GLY A 314 -2.74 2.30 5.05
C GLY A 314 -3.41 2.92 3.83
N PHE A 315 -3.32 4.24 3.65
CA PHE A 315 -3.82 4.96 2.48
C PHE A 315 -2.69 5.72 1.77
N PHE A 316 -1.98 6.59 2.49
CA PHE A 316 -0.84 7.34 1.98
C PHE A 316 0.45 7.02 2.72
N SER A 317 1.59 6.93 2.03
CA SER A 317 2.89 6.84 2.73
C SER A 317 3.21 8.18 3.38
N ASN A 318 3.54 9.17 2.54
CA ASN A 318 3.91 10.51 2.93
C ASN A 318 3.19 11.50 2.01
N LEU A 319 2.72 12.63 2.54
CA LEU A 319 2.05 13.68 1.74
C LEU A 319 2.99 14.40 0.75
N GLY A 320 4.28 14.05 0.74
CA GLY A 320 5.17 14.24 -0.40
C GLY A 320 5.51 15.69 -0.70
N TRP A 321 5.99 15.91 -1.93
CA TRP A 321 6.35 17.23 -2.44
C TRP A 321 5.16 17.95 -3.03
N ASN A 322 4.96 19.18 -2.59
CA ASN A 322 3.87 20.01 -3.07
C ASN A 322 4.38 21.46 -3.18
N CYS A 323 3.79 22.30 -4.03
CA CYS A 323 4.16 23.70 -4.18
C CYS A 323 2.88 24.53 -4.11
N ASN A 324 2.89 25.64 -3.38
CA ASN A 324 1.74 26.53 -3.29
C ASN A 324 1.52 27.21 -4.65
N LEU A 325 0.63 26.67 -5.46
CA LEU A 325 0.25 27.22 -6.75
C LEU A 325 -1.09 27.99 -6.67
N GLY A 326 -1.43 28.52 -5.49
CA GLY A 326 -2.68 29.26 -5.28
C GLY A 326 -3.93 28.37 -5.18
N GLN A 327 -3.78 27.13 -4.73
CA GLN A 327 -4.88 26.17 -4.55
C GLN A 327 -4.82 25.49 -3.18
N LYS A 328 -5.98 25.02 -2.69
CA LYS A 328 -6.04 24.09 -1.54
C LYS A 328 -5.18 22.86 -1.82
N GLY A 329 -4.47 22.33 -0.81
CA GLY A 329 -3.59 21.17 -0.94
C GLY A 329 -4.36 19.88 -1.21
N HIS A 330 -4.00 18.78 -0.54
CA HIS A 330 -4.72 17.52 -0.72
C HIS A 330 -6.13 17.60 -0.13
N GLU A 331 -7.12 17.06 -0.83
CA GLU A 331 -8.51 17.02 -0.39
C GLU A 331 -8.97 15.56 -0.36
N VAL A 332 -9.15 15.00 0.83
CA VAL A 332 -9.47 13.58 1.01
C VAL A 332 -10.77 13.45 1.79
N THR A 333 -11.78 12.83 1.19
CA THR A 333 -13.14 12.83 1.73
C THR A 333 -13.76 11.43 1.71
N GLY A 334 -14.23 10.96 2.86
CA GLY A 334 -14.97 9.70 2.96
C GLY A 334 -14.16 8.44 2.60
N CYS A 335 -12.83 8.54 2.65
CA CYS A 335 -11.94 7.42 2.32
C CYS A 335 -11.71 6.52 3.54
N THR A 336 -11.52 5.22 3.32
CA THR A 336 -11.26 4.23 4.38
C THR A 336 -9.98 3.45 4.13
N ALA A 337 -9.19 3.25 5.19
CA ALA A 337 -8.04 2.36 5.19
C ALA A 337 -8.20 1.25 6.23
N ASP A 338 -8.28 0.00 5.76
CA ASP A 338 -8.35 -1.22 6.56
C ASP A 338 -7.12 -2.10 6.31
N VAL A 339 -5.94 -1.51 6.55
CA VAL A 339 -4.65 -2.16 6.32
C VAL A 339 -3.97 -2.40 7.66
N THR A 340 -3.73 -3.66 8.01
CA THR A 340 -2.93 -4.01 9.19
C THR A 340 -1.45 -3.77 8.89
N ILE A 341 -0.78 -2.96 9.70
CA ILE A 341 0.57 -2.49 9.47
C ILE A 341 1.49 -3.00 10.59
N THR A 342 2.60 -3.64 10.19
CA THR A 342 3.76 -3.86 11.07
C THR A 342 4.95 -3.11 10.48
N SER A 343 5.63 -2.25 11.26
CA SER A 343 6.79 -1.47 10.85
C SER A 343 7.97 -1.66 11.81
N GLY A 344 9.19 -1.62 11.27
CA GLY A 344 10.42 -1.82 12.03
C GLY A 344 10.99 -0.56 12.68
N GLY A 345 10.72 0.61 12.11
CA GLY A 345 11.29 1.90 12.53
C GLY A 345 10.79 3.09 11.72
N ALA A 346 10.39 2.89 10.46
CA ALA A 346 9.68 3.90 9.69
C ALA A 346 8.36 4.32 10.38
N PRO A 347 8.03 5.61 10.49
CA PRO A 347 6.74 6.08 10.97
C PRO A 347 5.57 5.34 10.33
N ALA A 348 4.66 4.85 11.16
CA ALA A 348 3.54 4.04 10.73
C ALA A 348 2.22 4.67 11.14
N GLY A 349 1.28 4.79 10.21
CA GLY A 349 -0.06 5.28 10.50
C GLY A 349 -1.16 4.51 9.77
N GLY A 350 -2.30 4.29 10.44
CA GLY A 350 -3.38 3.49 9.87
C GLY A 350 -3.96 4.09 8.59
N PHE A 351 -3.87 5.41 8.42
CA PHE A 351 -4.21 6.13 7.19
C PHE A 351 -2.97 6.71 6.49
N ILE A 352 -2.13 7.47 7.21
CA ILE A 352 -0.96 8.17 6.66
C ILE A 352 0.29 7.77 7.43
N GLY A 353 1.36 7.33 6.77
CA GLY A 353 2.62 7.05 7.47
C GLY A 353 3.23 8.33 8.08
N ALA A 354 3.47 9.32 7.24
CA ALA A 354 3.96 10.64 7.64
C ALA A 354 3.16 11.76 6.93
N ALA A 355 2.27 12.42 7.67
CA ALA A 355 1.59 13.64 7.23
C ALA A 355 2.51 14.86 7.38
N MET A 356 3.67 14.79 6.73
CA MET A 356 4.67 15.85 6.67
C MET A 356 4.70 16.45 5.28
N ASN A 357 5.07 17.73 5.20
CA ASN A 357 5.16 18.47 3.96
C ASN A 357 6.63 18.85 3.71
N SER A 358 7.03 18.91 2.44
CA SER A 358 8.42 19.18 2.06
C SER A 358 8.80 20.66 1.92
N ASN A 359 7.92 21.63 2.24
CA ASN A 359 8.25 23.07 2.27
C ASN A 359 7.39 23.91 3.22
N ASN A 360 7.86 25.13 3.53
CA ASN A 360 7.39 25.98 4.63
C ASN A 360 6.41 27.09 4.18
N ARG A 361 5.92 27.05 2.94
CA ARG A 361 5.23 28.21 2.31
C ARG A 361 3.88 27.86 1.69
N SER A 362 2.96 27.41 2.57
CA SER A 362 1.50 27.31 2.35
C SER A 362 0.99 26.06 1.64
N MET A 363 0.94 24.94 2.37
CA MET A 363 0.16 23.76 1.96
C MET A 363 -0.58 23.15 3.13
N TYR A 364 -1.81 22.78 2.83
CA TYR A 364 -2.81 22.37 3.78
C TYR A 364 -3.53 21.15 3.22
N ALA A 365 -3.44 20.01 3.89
CA ALA A 365 -4.23 18.82 3.54
C ALA A 365 -5.49 18.82 4.40
N SER A 366 -6.64 18.57 3.78
CA SER A 366 -7.91 18.39 4.48
C SER A 366 -8.37 16.95 4.36
N PHE A 367 -8.63 16.33 5.50
CA PHE A 367 -9.21 15.01 5.63
C PHE A 367 -10.59 15.17 6.25
N ASP A 368 -11.63 14.81 5.51
CA ASP A 368 -13.01 14.89 5.97
C ASP A 368 -13.63 13.49 6.01
N ASN A 369 -14.16 13.11 7.16
CA ASN A 369 -14.85 11.84 7.40
C ASN A 369 -14.06 10.59 6.94
N CYS A 370 -12.74 10.63 7.05
CA CYS A 370 -11.88 9.49 6.70
C CYS A 370 -11.72 8.52 7.88
N THR A 371 -11.60 7.22 7.61
CA THR A 371 -11.53 6.18 8.65
C THR A 371 -10.32 5.26 8.48
N ALA A 372 -9.50 5.12 9.52
CA ALA A 372 -8.50 4.06 9.65
C ALA A 372 -9.02 2.94 10.56
N LYS A 373 -8.95 1.70 10.09
CA LYS A 373 -9.44 0.50 10.79
C LYS A 373 -8.36 -0.51 11.14
N GLY A 374 -7.33 -0.59 10.32
CA GLY A 374 -6.27 -1.58 10.51
C GLY A 374 -5.41 -1.28 11.75
N ASN A 375 -4.94 -2.34 12.39
CA ASN A 375 -4.02 -2.23 13.52
C ASN A 375 -2.65 -1.74 13.04
N VAL A 376 -1.98 -0.94 13.86
CA VAL A 376 -0.67 -0.35 13.57
C VAL A 376 0.31 -0.76 14.66
N THR A 377 1.34 -1.51 14.30
CA THR A 377 2.44 -1.88 15.19
C THR A 377 3.74 -1.34 14.64
N ASN A 378 4.48 -0.58 15.44
CA ASN A 378 5.84 -0.15 15.14
C ASN A 378 6.79 -0.62 16.25
N SER A 379 7.74 -1.50 15.94
CA SER A 379 8.58 -2.11 16.96
C SER A 379 9.66 -1.19 17.51
N ASN A 380 10.14 -0.22 16.72
CA ASN A 380 11.24 0.68 17.13
C ASN A 380 11.01 2.12 16.68
N GLY A 381 9.76 2.57 16.68
CA GLY A 381 9.43 3.88 16.13
C GLY A 381 8.05 4.36 16.51
N VAL A 382 7.55 5.30 15.72
CA VAL A 382 6.33 6.03 15.98
C VAL A 382 5.15 5.33 15.31
N ALA A 383 4.06 5.16 16.04
CA ALA A 383 2.81 4.60 15.55
C ALA A 383 1.63 5.53 15.87
N GLY A 384 0.75 5.76 14.89
CA GLY A 384 -0.50 6.48 15.10
C GLY A 384 -1.68 5.76 14.46
N GLY A 385 -2.85 5.80 15.08
CA GLY A 385 -4.02 5.12 14.51
C GLY A 385 -4.48 5.76 13.19
N PHE A 386 -4.32 7.07 13.03
CA PHE A 386 -4.57 7.78 11.77
C PHE A 386 -3.26 8.14 11.06
N ALA A 387 -2.38 8.91 11.71
CA ALA A 387 -1.08 9.28 11.15
C ALA A 387 0.09 8.95 12.09
N GLY A 388 1.17 8.38 11.57
CA GLY A 388 2.37 8.11 12.36
C GLY A 388 3.00 9.40 12.87
N LYS A 389 3.35 10.29 11.94
CA LYS A 389 3.79 11.65 12.26
C LYS A 389 2.92 12.67 11.52
N ALA A 390 2.66 13.83 12.13
CA ALA A 390 1.88 14.91 11.54
C ALA A 390 2.52 16.27 11.83
N ASP A 391 2.40 17.21 10.89
CA ASP A 391 2.98 18.56 11.00
C ASP A 391 1.93 19.67 10.76
N ARG A 392 1.03 19.49 9.78
CA ARG A 392 -0.06 20.44 9.45
C ARG A 392 -1.24 19.77 8.75
N GLY A 393 -2.41 20.41 8.77
CA GLY A 393 -3.63 19.95 8.09
C GLY A 393 -4.90 20.00 8.95
N ASP A 394 -6.07 19.92 8.29
CA ASP A 394 -7.40 19.86 8.93
C ASP A 394 -7.88 18.43 8.85
N TYR A 395 -8.31 17.92 9.98
CA TYR A 395 -8.88 16.60 10.13
C TYR A 395 -10.24 16.79 10.77
N THR A 396 -11.31 16.53 10.01
CA THR A 396 -12.68 16.75 10.45
C THR A 396 -13.44 15.43 10.42
N GLY A 397 -14.08 15.06 11.53
CA GLY A 397 -14.90 13.85 11.62
C GLY A 397 -14.15 12.53 11.36
N CYS A 398 -12.82 12.56 11.35
CA CYS A 398 -12.00 11.40 11.03
C CYS A 398 -11.91 10.42 12.20
N LYS A 399 -11.72 9.12 11.90
CA LYS A 399 -11.74 8.05 12.90
C LYS A 399 -10.54 7.14 12.78
N ALA A 400 -9.98 6.74 13.91
CA ALA A 400 -8.97 5.69 14.03
C ALA A 400 -9.49 4.61 14.99
N THR A 401 -9.74 3.42 14.46
CA THR A 401 -10.42 2.33 15.22
C THR A 401 -9.54 1.12 15.49
N GLY A 402 -8.44 0.99 14.75
CA GLY A 402 -7.43 -0.05 14.96
C GLY A 402 -6.59 0.17 16.21
N ASP A 403 -6.03 -0.91 16.73
CA ASP A 403 -5.10 -0.87 17.85
C ASP A 403 -3.75 -0.32 17.42
N VAL A 404 -3.11 0.46 18.30
CA VAL A 404 -1.85 1.13 18.03
C VAL A 404 -0.81 0.68 19.04
N THR A 405 0.32 0.17 18.56
CA THR A 405 1.48 -0.20 19.39
C THR A 405 2.75 0.44 18.83
N GLY A 406 3.53 1.12 19.67
CA GLY A 406 4.74 1.83 19.24
C GLY A 406 5.80 2.00 20.32
N THR A 407 6.95 2.58 19.97
CA THR A 407 7.83 3.21 20.97
C THR A 407 7.17 4.47 21.49
N VAL A 408 6.70 5.32 20.55
CA VAL A 408 5.76 6.40 20.80
C VAL A 408 4.46 6.05 20.06
N ALA A 409 3.34 6.04 20.78
CA ALA A 409 2.05 5.66 20.22
C ALA A 409 0.96 6.67 20.57
N GLY A 410 0.14 7.02 19.59
CA GLY A 410 -1.08 7.78 19.81
C GLY A 410 -2.28 7.20 19.10
N GLY A 411 -3.45 7.30 19.74
CA GLY A 411 -4.69 6.78 19.18
C GLY A 411 -5.02 7.36 17.80
N PHE A 412 -4.70 8.63 17.57
CA PHE A 412 -4.88 9.31 16.30
C PHE A 412 -3.54 9.65 15.65
N PHE A 413 -2.71 10.45 16.32
CA PHE A 413 -1.37 10.79 15.86
C PHE A 413 -0.30 10.20 16.75
N GLY A 414 0.70 9.54 16.18
CA GLY A 414 1.86 9.10 16.95
C GLY A 414 2.67 10.29 17.47
N GLN A 415 3.12 11.15 16.56
CA GLN A 415 3.79 12.41 16.90
C GLN A 415 3.25 13.58 16.13
N VAL A 416 3.11 14.71 16.80
CA VAL A 416 3.03 16.03 16.18
C VAL A 416 4.43 16.64 16.17
N VAL A 417 4.94 16.93 14.99
CA VAL A 417 6.26 17.55 14.80
C VAL A 417 6.11 18.98 14.28
N ASP A 418 7.20 19.74 14.34
CA ASP A 418 7.34 21.00 13.65
C ASP A 418 8.52 20.82 12.69
N THR A 419 8.24 20.65 11.41
CA THR A 419 9.33 20.57 10.43
C THR A 419 9.60 21.97 9.91
N THR A 420 10.87 22.38 9.88
CA THR A 420 11.33 23.53 9.08
C THR A 420 11.84 23.00 7.75
N PRO A 421 10.97 22.73 6.78
CA PRO A 421 11.45 22.23 5.50
C PRO A 421 12.18 23.35 4.74
N ALA A 422 13.33 23.01 4.16
CA ALA A 422 14.07 23.92 3.30
C ALA A 422 13.27 24.16 2.01
N TYR A 423 12.82 25.40 1.80
CA TYR A 423 12.30 25.80 0.50
C TYR A 423 13.46 25.91 -0.50
N ASP A 424 13.40 25.16 -1.59
CA ASP A 424 14.49 25.07 -2.56
C ASP A 424 14.44 26.13 -3.68
N GLY A 425 13.45 27.03 -3.65
CA GLY A 425 13.34 28.13 -4.60
C GLY A 425 12.97 27.73 -6.03
N ARG A 426 12.63 26.48 -6.32
CA ARG A 426 12.36 26.01 -7.70
C ARG A 426 11.07 26.52 -8.32
N PHE A 427 10.13 27.06 -7.53
CA PHE A 427 8.84 27.57 -8.02
C PHE A 427 8.51 28.97 -7.48
N PRO A 428 7.61 29.74 -8.13
CA PRO A 428 7.13 31.00 -7.59
C PRO A 428 6.28 30.78 -6.34
N GLU A 429 6.36 31.70 -5.39
CA GLU A 429 5.52 31.67 -4.19
C GLU A 429 4.05 31.91 -4.54
N GLY A 430 3.16 31.06 -4.02
CA GLY A 430 1.72 31.25 -4.15
C GLY A 430 1.19 32.36 -3.22
N THR A 431 0.12 33.02 -3.64
CA THR A 431 -0.50 34.18 -2.96
C THR A 431 -1.45 33.81 -1.82
N ILE A 432 -1.81 32.53 -1.66
CA ILE A 432 -2.69 32.06 -0.57
C ILE A 432 -1.84 31.75 0.66
N GLY A 433 -2.01 32.57 1.71
CA GLY A 433 -1.41 32.35 3.03
C GLY A 433 -2.32 31.47 3.88
N TYR A 434 -2.00 30.18 4.01
CA TYR A 434 -2.42 29.42 5.19
C TYR A 434 -1.49 29.80 6.34
N PRO A 435 -1.99 29.85 7.59
CA PRO A 435 -1.11 30.07 8.72
C PRO A 435 -0.02 28.99 8.68
N PRO A 436 1.28 29.37 8.65
CA PRO A 436 2.33 28.38 8.76
C PRO A 436 2.12 27.61 10.06
N ASP A 437 2.26 26.28 9.98
CA ASP A 437 2.35 25.39 11.15
C ASP A 437 1.06 25.24 12.01
N GLN A 438 -0.12 25.18 11.38
CA GLN A 438 -1.38 24.81 12.06
C GLN A 438 -1.85 23.36 11.77
N ILE A 439 -2.21 22.64 12.84
CA ILE A 439 -2.98 21.39 12.80
C ILE A 439 -4.34 21.62 13.45
N THR A 440 -5.40 21.12 12.80
CA THR A 440 -6.75 21.09 13.39
C THR A 440 -7.28 19.65 13.44
N LEU A 441 -7.67 19.19 14.62
CA LEU A 441 -8.48 17.99 14.84
C LEU A 441 -9.86 18.46 15.31
N ASP A 442 -10.87 18.31 14.47
CA ASP A 442 -12.24 18.69 14.77
C ASP A 442 -13.17 17.47 14.71
N ASN A 443 -13.80 17.14 15.83
CA ASN A 443 -14.70 15.99 15.98
C ASN A 443 -14.07 14.65 15.55
N CYS A 444 -12.75 14.51 15.69
CA CYS A 444 -12.01 13.29 15.37
C CYS A 444 -12.08 12.29 16.53
N ARG A 445 -11.95 10.99 16.24
CA ARG A 445 -12.11 9.93 17.26
C ARG A 445 -11.05 8.87 17.15
N SER A 446 -10.55 8.42 18.29
CA SER A 446 -9.73 7.22 18.43
C SER A 446 -10.45 6.21 19.30
N GLU A 447 -10.50 4.95 18.90
CA GLU A 447 -11.31 3.91 19.55
C GLU A 447 -10.50 2.64 19.91
N GLY A 448 -9.31 2.48 19.33
CA GLY A 448 -8.42 1.34 19.57
C GLY A 448 -7.76 1.35 20.95
N PHE A 449 -7.04 0.29 21.29
CA PHE A 449 -6.06 0.34 22.38
C PHE A 449 -4.82 1.11 21.93
N VAL A 450 -4.20 1.87 22.83
CA VAL A 450 -2.91 2.52 22.59
C VAL A 450 -1.87 1.97 23.55
N LEU A 451 -0.90 1.22 23.02
CA LEU A 451 0.21 0.66 23.77
C LEU A 451 1.52 1.33 23.35
N ALA A 452 2.36 1.72 24.29
CA ALA A 452 3.70 2.19 23.94
C ALA A 452 4.77 1.74 24.91
N SER A 453 6.02 1.69 24.45
CA SER A 453 7.14 1.39 25.33
C SER A 453 7.76 2.63 25.99
N GLU A 454 7.63 3.82 25.40
CA GLU A 454 8.16 5.08 25.95
C GLU A 454 7.09 6.13 26.22
N LYS A 455 6.27 6.48 25.22
CA LYS A 455 5.21 7.49 25.37
C LYS A 455 3.91 7.03 24.71
N ALA A 456 2.83 6.98 25.48
CA ALA A 456 1.50 6.63 24.96
C ALA A 456 0.51 7.78 25.24
N GLY A 457 -0.26 8.17 24.23
CA GLY A 457 -1.29 9.19 24.33
C GLY A 457 -2.61 8.73 23.77
N GLY A 458 -3.72 8.97 24.47
CA GLY A 458 -5.05 8.54 24.04
C GLY A 458 -5.44 9.05 22.65
N LEU A 459 -5.06 10.28 22.33
CA LEU A 459 -5.25 10.90 21.02
C LEU A 459 -3.91 11.17 20.32
N ILE A 460 -2.96 11.83 20.99
CA ILE A 460 -1.65 12.19 20.41
C ILE A 460 -0.54 11.62 21.29
N GLY A 461 0.33 10.79 20.72
CA GLY A 461 1.41 10.13 21.46
C GLY A 461 2.42 11.12 22.03
N GLU A 462 2.81 12.13 21.26
CA GLU A 462 3.71 13.19 21.68
C GLU A 462 3.57 14.44 20.80
N VAL A 463 3.67 15.62 21.42
CA VAL A 463 3.87 16.89 20.73
C VAL A 463 5.33 17.32 20.92
N CYS A 464 6.13 17.22 19.85
CA CYS A 464 7.57 17.45 19.84
C CYS A 464 7.94 18.94 19.86
N ASP A 465 9.13 19.26 20.38
CA ASP A 465 9.64 20.63 20.44
C ASP A 465 9.75 21.31 19.06
N LYS A 466 9.57 22.64 19.04
CA LYS A 466 9.78 23.45 17.85
C LYS A 466 11.27 23.45 17.48
N VAL A 467 11.60 23.23 16.21
CA VAL A 467 12.97 23.41 15.71
C VAL A 467 13.30 24.91 15.76
N THR A 468 14.43 25.28 16.37
CA THR A 468 14.78 26.65 16.80
C THR A 468 15.02 27.69 15.68
N ASN A 469 14.40 27.56 14.51
CA ASN A 469 14.75 28.36 13.34
C ASN A 469 13.54 28.76 12.49
N THR A 470 12.76 29.76 12.93
CA THR A 470 12.26 30.88 12.11
C THR A 470 11.36 31.80 12.92
N ALA A 471 11.48 33.11 12.67
CA ALA A 471 10.74 34.18 13.34
C ALA A 471 9.33 34.43 12.73
N ALA A 472 8.58 33.39 12.39
CA ALA A 472 7.20 33.52 11.90
C ALA A 472 6.23 32.81 12.87
N THR A 473 5.20 33.54 13.28
CA THR A 473 3.93 33.17 13.96
C THR A 473 3.83 31.77 14.58
N ASP A 474 3.58 31.71 15.89
CA ASP A 474 3.47 30.48 16.68
C ASP A 474 2.55 29.43 16.02
N GLY A 475 3.13 28.26 15.69
CA GLY A 475 2.37 27.13 15.16
C GLY A 475 1.31 26.68 16.16
N LYS A 476 0.10 26.37 15.68
CA LYS A 476 -1.08 26.14 16.52
C LYS A 476 -1.60 24.73 16.37
N LEU A 477 -1.80 24.04 17.48
CA LEU A 477 -2.51 22.75 17.53
C LEU A 477 -3.90 22.98 18.12
N ILE A 478 -4.92 22.80 17.29
CA ILE A 478 -6.33 22.93 17.65
C ILE A 478 -6.93 21.53 17.73
N VAL A 479 -7.46 21.15 18.89
CA VAL A 479 -8.17 19.90 19.11
C VAL A 479 -9.53 20.21 19.71
N LYS A 480 -10.58 19.99 18.94
CA LYS A 480 -11.96 20.37 19.26
C LYS A 480 -12.89 19.18 19.16
N GLY A 481 -13.76 19.01 20.16
CA GLY A 481 -14.82 17.99 20.13
C GLY A 481 -14.32 16.56 19.89
N SER A 482 -13.03 16.29 20.08
CA SER A 482 -12.37 15.06 19.66
C SER A 482 -12.28 14.07 20.82
N ALA A 483 -12.31 12.77 20.52
CA ALA A 483 -12.30 11.71 21.51
C ALA A 483 -11.01 10.87 21.43
N ALA A 484 -10.35 10.73 22.57
CA ALA A 484 -9.22 9.85 22.76
C ALA A 484 -9.64 8.38 22.87
N SER A 485 -8.68 7.50 22.60
CA SER A 485 -8.79 6.05 22.80
C SER A 485 -9.17 5.74 24.25
N PRO A 486 -10.09 4.79 24.52
CA PRO A 486 -10.56 4.55 25.88
C PRO A 486 -9.47 4.04 26.84
N VAL A 487 -8.48 3.33 26.32
CA VAL A 487 -7.43 2.65 27.10
C VAL A 487 -6.07 3.02 26.54
N VAL A 488 -5.21 3.53 27.42
CA VAL A 488 -3.80 3.84 27.13
C VAL A 488 -2.94 3.01 28.07
N ALA A 489 -1.95 2.29 27.54
CA ALA A 489 -1.15 1.37 28.30
C ALA A 489 0.34 1.48 27.98
N GLY A 490 1.18 1.26 28.99
CA GLY A 490 2.61 1.06 28.80
C GLY A 490 2.92 -0.41 28.55
N THR A 491 3.87 -0.70 27.68
CA THR A 491 4.48 -2.02 27.56
C THR A 491 5.71 -2.16 28.47
N LYS A 492 6.08 -1.09 29.19
CA LYS A 492 7.17 -1.03 30.17
C LYS A 492 6.73 -0.24 31.41
N PRO A 493 7.36 -0.45 32.58
CA PRO A 493 6.96 0.22 33.82
C PRO A 493 7.16 1.74 33.83
N ASN A 494 8.12 2.22 33.04
CA ASN A 494 8.52 3.63 32.96
C ASN A 494 7.91 4.38 31.76
N THR A 495 6.94 3.78 31.05
CA THR A 495 6.26 4.45 29.95
C THR A 495 5.50 5.68 30.47
N VAL A 496 5.64 6.81 29.78
CA VAL A 496 4.89 8.03 30.05
C VAL A 496 3.51 7.92 29.40
N LEU A 497 2.45 7.99 30.20
CA LEU A 497 1.07 7.90 29.70
C LEU A 497 0.35 9.25 29.82
N ALA A 498 -0.40 9.60 28.79
CA ALA A 498 -1.35 10.70 28.81
C ALA A 498 -2.73 10.26 28.33
N MET A 499 -3.78 10.71 29.02
CA MET A 499 -5.17 10.37 28.64
C MET A 499 -5.61 11.08 27.35
N LEU A 500 -4.96 12.17 26.97
CA LEU A 500 -5.21 12.88 25.72
C LEU A 500 -3.94 12.99 24.89
N LEU A 501 -2.95 13.72 25.39
CA LEU A 501 -1.68 13.95 24.71
C LEU A 501 -0.50 14.12 25.67
N ASN A 502 0.69 13.69 25.26
CA ASN A 502 1.93 14.03 25.97
C ASN A 502 2.49 15.35 25.43
N LYS A 503 2.78 16.28 26.33
CA LYS A 503 3.36 17.58 26.00
C LYS A 503 4.82 17.65 26.46
N THR A 504 5.70 18.00 25.53
CA THR A 504 7.03 18.57 25.82
C THR A 504 6.90 20.09 25.67
N ASP A 505 7.55 20.91 26.51
CA ASP A 505 7.22 22.34 26.66
C ASP A 505 7.77 23.19 25.49
N ASN A 506 6.93 23.55 24.51
CA ASN A 506 7.38 23.91 23.16
C ASN A 506 6.69 25.07 22.45
N HIS A 507 6.13 26.04 23.18
CA HIS A 507 5.67 27.31 22.58
C HIS A 507 4.64 27.20 21.42
N LYS A 508 4.09 26.01 21.11
CA LYS A 508 2.95 25.84 20.20
C LYS A 508 1.66 26.19 20.94
N ASP A 509 0.88 27.11 20.39
CA ASP A 509 -0.41 27.48 20.95
C ASP A 509 -1.38 26.29 20.89
N LEU A 510 -1.95 25.93 22.04
CA LEU A 510 -2.86 24.79 22.18
C LEU A 510 -4.28 25.28 22.45
N ASP A 511 -5.22 24.86 21.60
CA ASP A 511 -6.66 25.01 21.83
C ASP A 511 -7.25 23.62 22.03
N LEU A 512 -7.50 23.24 23.29
CA LEU A 512 -8.05 21.93 23.67
C LEU A 512 -9.47 22.13 24.22
N SER A 513 -10.47 22.24 23.35
CA SER A 513 -11.84 22.55 23.76
C SER A 513 -12.84 21.42 23.47
N GLY A 514 -13.58 20.98 24.49
CA GLY A 514 -14.66 20.01 24.36
C GLY A 514 -14.22 18.57 24.03
N ASN A 515 -12.98 18.20 24.34
CA ASN A 515 -12.46 16.85 24.06
C ASN A 515 -12.86 15.84 25.13
N THR A 516 -12.85 14.56 24.76
CA THR A 516 -13.05 13.42 25.69
C THR A 516 -11.73 12.68 25.87
N ASP A 517 -11.27 12.58 27.11
CA ASP A 517 -10.04 11.88 27.49
C ASP A 517 -10.23 10.36 27.52
N SER A 518 -9.11 9.62 27.51
CA SER A 518 -9.10 8.20 27.85
C SER A 518 -9.72 7.93 29.21
N LYS A 519 -10.33 6.74 29.36
CA LYS A 519 -10.98 6.33 30.61
C LYS A 519 -10.00 5.73 31.60
N ILE A 520 -9.03 4.95 31.11
CA ILE A 520 -8.01 4.33 31.96
C ILE A 520 -6.61 4.44 31.37
N GLN A 521 -5.64 4.57 32.27
CA GLN A 521 -4.22 4.42 32.04
C GLN A 521 -3.72 3.17 32.75
N VAL A 522 -2.90 2.37 32.08
CA VAL A 522 -2.45 1.06 32.58
C VAL A 522 -0.93 0.93 32.46
N LEU A 523 -0.23 0.72 33.56
CA LEU A 523 1.21 0.45 33.56
C LEU A 523 1.53 -0.90 34.21
N PRO A 524 2.35 -1.75 33.60
CA PRO A 524 2.92 -2.90 34.28
C PRO A 524 3.89 -2.45 35.38
N LYS A 525 4.02 -3.23 36.45
CA LYS A 525 5.11 -3.06 37.42
C LYS A 525 6.41 -3.66 36.89
N ASP A 526 7.50 -3.39 37.58
CA ASP A 526 8.84 -3.94 37.27
C ASP A 526 8.96 -5.40 37.77
N ASP A 527 8.04 -6.25 37.33
CA ASP A 527 7.91 -7.67 37.66
C ASP A 527 8.06 -8.58 36.42
N GLY A 528 8.35 -7.99 35.26
CA GLY A 528 8.47 -8.69 33.99
C GLY A 528 7.16 -8.83 33.20
N THR A 529 6.04 -8.27 33.69
CA THR A 529 4.76 -8.28 32.98
C THR A 529 4.85 -7.56 31.63
N LYS A 530 4.39 -8.24 30.58
CA LYS A 530 4.29 -7.68 29.22
C LYS A 530 2.82 -7.59 28.82
N LEU A 531 2.41 -6.41 28.39
CA LEU A 531 1.06 -6.18 27.88
C LEU A 531 1.08 -6.17 26.36
N SER A 532 0.12 -6.88 25.77
CA SER A 532 -0.16 -6.96 24.33
C SER A 532 -1.67 -7.01 24.13
N VAL A 533 -2.13 -6.60 22.94
CA VAL A 533 -3.52 -6.78 22.53
C VAL A 533 -3.65 -8.12 21.82
N GLU A 534 -4.52 -8.98 22.33
CA GLU A 534 -4.82 -10.29 21.77
C GLU A 534 -6.34 -10.46 21.71
N ASN A 535 -6.87 -10.85 20.56
CA ASN A 535 -8.32 -11.04 20.37
C ASN A 535 -9.19 -9.84 20.80
N GLY A 536 -8.67 -8.61 20.63
CA GLY A 536 -9.39 -7.39 20.96
C GLY A 536 -9.53 -7.10 22.47
N VAL A 537 -8.69 -7.71 23.30
CA VAL A 537 -8.51 -7.39 24.72
C VAL A 537 -7.03 -7.29 25.06
N ILE A 538 -6.68 -6.63 26.17
CA ILE A 538 -5.35 -6.79 26.77
C ILE A 538 -5.44 -7.93 27.77
N SER A 539 -4.74 -9.02 27.49
CA SER A 539 -4.62 -10.15 28.41
C SER A 539 -3.64 -9.79 29.53
N VAL A 540 -4.04 -10.06 30.78
CA VAL A 540 -3.20 -9.82 31.96
C VAL A 540 -2.81 -11.16 32.58
N PRO A 541 -1.51 -11.50 32.67
CA PRO A 541 -1.08 -12.78 33.22
C PRO A 541 -1.36 -12.88 34.73
N ALA A 542 -1.42 -14.11 35.23
CA ALA A 542 -1.50 -14.38 36.67
C ALA A 542 -0.29 -13.82 37.43
N ASP A 543 -0.51 -13.48 38.69
CA ASP A 543 0.46 -12.85 39.59
C ASP A 543 0.98 -11.46 39.13
N ALA A 544 0.43 -10.89 38.06
CA ALA A 544 0.79 -9.55 37.62
C ALA A 544 0.22 -8.48 38.55
N THR A 545 0.97 -7.39 38.72
CA THR A 545 0.44 -6.16 39.32
C THR A 545 0.48 -5.03 38.31
N LEU A 546 -0.65 -4.38 38.07
CA LEU A 546 -0.75 -3.22 37.18
C LEU A 546 -1.08 -1.97 37.99
N THR A 547 -0.51 -0.84 37.59
CA THR A 547 -0.97 0.48 38.04
C THR A 547 -2.09 0.92 37.09
N ILE A 548 -3.32 1.01 37.60
CA ILE A 548 -4.50 1.45 36.84
C ILE A 548 -4.96 2.78 37.42
N ASN A 549 -4.91 3.85 36.62
CA ASN A 549 -5.25 5.22 37.05
C ASN A 549 -4.53 5.64 38.35
N GLY A 550 -3.26 5.23 38.51
CA GLY A 550 -2.44 5.54 39.68
C GLY A 550 -2.64 4.62 40.90
N ALA A 551 -3.57 3.65 40.83
CA ALA A 551 -3.80 2.67 41.89
C ALA A 551 -3.30 1.27 41.48
N ASP A 552 -2.67 0.57 42.41
CA ASP A 552 -2.17 -0.78 42.17
C ASP A 552 -3.31 -1.81 42.23
N GLN A 553 -3.42 -2.61 41.18
CA GLN A 553 -4.37 -3.71 41.04
C GLN A 553 -3.59 -5.02 40.83
N ALA A 554 -3.73 -5.95 41.77
CA ALA A 554 -3.18 -7.29 41.65
C ALA A 554 -4.11 -8.20 40.84
N PHE A 555 -3.53 -9.04 40.00
CA PHE A 555 -4.21 -10.03 39.16
C PHE A 555 -3.76 -11.43 39.56
N VAL A 556 -4.12 -11.88 40.76
CA VAL A 556 -3.67 -13.16 41.34
C VAL A 556 -3.90 -14.33 40.38
N PHE A 557 -5.07 -14.41 39.74
CA PHE A 557 -5.39 -15.48 38.77
C PHE A 557 -5.37 -14.99 37.32
N GLY A 558 -4.84 -13.80 37.06
CA GLY A 558 -4.88 -13.12 35.77
C GLY A 558 -6.14 -12.30 35.57
N GLY A 559 -6.31 -11.79 34.36
CA GLY A 559 -7.47 -10.99 34.00
C GLY A 559 -7.44 -10.52 32.54
N LEU A 560 -8.36 -9.61 32.22
CA LEU A 560 -8.38 -8.93 30.93
C LEU A 560 -8.88 -7.49 31.05
N ILE A 561 -8.43 -6.65 30.12
CA ILE A 561 -8.90 -5.27 29.97
C ILE A 561 -9.57 -5.14 28.61
N LYS A 562 -10.82 -4.67 28.62
CA LYS A 562 -11.64 -4.52 27.42
C LYS A 562 -11.54 -3.12 26.83
N ARG A 563 -11.89 -2.98 25.54
CA ARG A 563 -11.90 -1.69 24.83
C ARG A 563 -12.80 -0.63 25.46
N ASN A 564 -13.87 -1.03 26.15
CA ASN A 564 -14.75 -0.10 26.86
C ASN A 564 -14.16 0.42 28.18
N ALA A 565 -12.93 0.00 28.51
CA ALA A 565 -12.18 0.23 29.75
C ALA A 565 -12.62 -0.61 30.96
N ASP A 566 -13.40 -1.67 30.75
CA ASP A 566 -13.68 -2.62 31.84
C ASP A 566 -12.43 -3.42 32.19
N VAL A 567 -12.09 -3.42 33.48
CA VAL A 567 -11.01 -4.23 34.05
C VAL A 567 -11.65 -5.45 34.71
N ILE A 568 -11.30 -6.64 34.21
CA ILE A 568 -11.78 -7.91 34.76
C ILE A 568 -10.62 -8.61 35.44
N VAL A 569 -10.76 -8.85 36.74
CA VAL A 569 -9.84 -9.64 37.56
C VAL A 569 -10.49 -11.00 37.81
N TYR A 570 -9.78 -12.09 37.53
CA TYR A 570 -10.31 -13.43 37.79
C TYR A 570 -10.25 -13.76 39.28
N ASP A 571 -11.31 -14.40 39.78
CA ASP A 571 -11.50 -14.79 41.18
C ASP A 571 -11.01 -16.20 41.51
N LYS A 572 -10.67 -16.97 40.47
CA LYS A 572 -10.11 -18.33 40.55
C LYS A 572 -9.26 -18.63 39.31
N PRO A 573 -8.37 -19.65 39.36
CA PRO A 573 -7.62 -20.09 38.19
C PRO A 573 -8.55 -20.46 37.04
N MET A 574 -8.20 -20.10 35.80
CA MET A 574 -8.90 -20.62 34.62
C MET A 574 -8.50 -22.08 34.41
N ASP A 575 -9.45 -23.00 34.54
CA ASP A 575 -9.24 -24.44 34.32
C ASP A 575 -9.17 -24.84 32.83
N GLU A 576 -9.38 -23.92 31.86
CA GLU A 576 -9.28 -24.19 30.41
C GLU A 576 -8.82 -22.95 29.60
N PRO A 577 -8.24 -23.11 28.38
CA PRO A 577 -7.79 -21.99 27.55
C PRO A 577 -8.96 -21.17 26.99
N LEU A 578 -8.73 -19.86 26.80
CA LEU A 578 -9.69 -18.86 26.32
C LEU A 578 -10.46 -19.31 25.05
N PRO A 579 -11.80 -19.15 24.99
CA PRO A 579 -12.53 -19.28 23.74
C PRO A 579 -12.26 -18.07 22.83
N PRO A 580 -12.13 -18.26 21.50
CA PRO A 580 -12.05 -17.14 20.58
C PRO A 580 -13.36 -16.37 20.60
N THR A 581 -13.32 -15.08 20.89
CA THR A 581 -14.47 -14.19 20.71
C THR A 581 -14.65 -13.90 19.22
N GLY A 582 -15.47 -14.71 18.55
CA GLY A 582 -15.85 -14.51 17.16
C GLY A 582 -17.16 -15.21 16.82
N ASP A 583 -18.20 -14.40 16.55
CA ASP A 583 -19.47 -14.74 15.89
C ASP A 583 -20.31 -15.88 16.48
N THR A 584 -21.40 -15.53 17.17
CA THR A 584 -22.40 -16.45 17.73
C THR A 584 -23.40 -17.00 16.70
N SER A 585 -23.18 -16.86 15.39
CA SER A 585 -24.18 -17.21 14.38
C SER A 585 -24.13 -18.65 13.81
N LYS A 586 -23.28 -19.57 14.28
CA LYS A 586 -23.25 -20.96 13.77
C LYS A 586 -23.08 -22.03 14.85
N PRO A 587 -24.10 -22.85 15.15
CA PRO A 587 -23.95 -23.99 16.05
C PRO A 587 -23.49 -25.24 15.28
N LEU A 588 -22.66 -26.06 15.94
CA LEU A 588 -22.15 -27.39 15.53
C LEU A 588 -21.14 -27.46 14.37
N LEU A 589 -19.83 -27.40 14.69
CA LEU A 589 -18.82 -28.28 14.05
C LEU A 589 -17.42 -28.29 14.72
N TRP A 590 -17.26 -27.79 15.95
CA TRP A 590 -15.94 -27.55 16.55
C TRP A 590 -15.48 -28.59 17.59
N ALA A 591 -16.25 -29.65 17.84
CA ALA A 591 -15.88 -30.68 18.81
C ALA A 591 -14.90 -31.75 18.28
N THR A 592 -14.67 -31.83 16.96
CA THR A 592 -13.94 -32.97 16.36
C THR A 592 -12.47 -32.69 16.04
N LEU A 593 -12.04 -31.42 15.99
CA LEU A 593 -10.66 -31.06 15.60
C LEU A 593 -9.68 -30.91 16.79
N ILE A 594 -10.19 -30.68 18.00
CA ILE A 594 -9.35 -30.49 19.20
C ILE A 594 -8.89 -31.84 19.81
N PHE A 595 -9.56 -32.96 19.49
CA PHE A 595 -9.17 -34.29 19.98
C PHE A 595 -7.97 -34.91 19.26
N ILE A 596 -7.58 -34.42 18.07
CA ILE A 596 -6.48 -35.01 17.29
C ILE A 596 -5.11 -34.41 17.67
N ALA A 597 -5.07 -33.16 18.14
CA ALA A 597 -3.81 -32.49 18.50
C ALA A 597 -3.27 -32.87 19.89
N SER A 598 -4.16 -33.15 20.85
CA SER A 598 -3.80 -33.50 22.23
C SER A 598 -3.39 -34.97 22.40
N ALA A 599 -3.89 -35.88 21.55
CA ALA A 599 -3.49 -37.29 21.54
C ALA A 599 -2.08 -37.51 20.94
N GLY A 600 -1.65 -36.68 19.98
CA GLY A 600 -0.33 -36.81 19.33
C GLY A 600 0.86 -36.41 20.22
N LEU A 601 0.64 -35.50 21.18
CA LEU A 601 1.70 -35.00 22.05
C LEU A 601 1.89 -35.88 23.31
N ALA A 602 0.82 -36.53 23.79
CA ALA A 602 0.89 -37.42 24.95
C ALA A 602 1.60 -38.76 24.65
N ILE A 603 1.52 -39.25 23.40
CA ILE A 603 2.16 -40.52 23.00
C ILE A 603 3.69 -40.38 22.91
N ASN A 604 4.20 -39.19 22.54
CA ASN A 604 5.64 -38.97 22.35
C ASN A 604 6.42 -38.89 23.68
N THR A 605 5.77 -38.44 24.76
CA THR A 605 6.39 -38.32 26.09
C THR A 605 6.40 -39.65 26.85
N VAL A 606 5.41 -40.52 26.63
CA VAL A 606 5.34 -41.86 27.24
C VAL A 606 6.30 -42.85 26.54
N LEU A 607 6.49 -42.76 25.22
CA LEU A 607 7.47 -43.60 24.52
C LEU A 607 8.92 -43.27 24.90
N ARG A 608 9.26 -41.99 25.11
CA ARG A 608 10.62 -41.58 25.52
C ARG A 608 10.99 -41.99 26.94
N ARG A 609 10.00 -42.25 27.81
CA ARG A 609 10.24 -42.70 29.17
C ARG A 609 10.40 -44.22 29.29
N LYS A 610 9.83 -45.00 28.36
CA LYS A 610 10.01 -46.48 28.32
C LYS A 610 11.28 -46.94 27.59
N LEU A 611 11.84 -46.15 26.67
CA LEU A 611 13.09 -46.47 25.96
C LEU A 611 14.38 -46.08 26.72
N ARG A 612 14.27 -45.76 28.01
CA ARG A 612 15.41 -45.46 28.91
C ARG A 612 15.54 -46.45 30.08
N GLU A 613 14.64 -47.42 30.17
CA GLU A 613 14.63 -48.45 31.23
C GLU A 613 14.62 -49.90 30.67
N GLU A 614 14.89 -50.07 29.37
CA GLU A 614 15.41 -51.30 28.74
C GLU A 614 16.74 -50.96 28.06
#